data_AF-A0A955TJ45-F1
#
_entry.id   AF-A0A955TJ45-F1
#
_cell.length_a   1.000
_cell.length_b   1.000
_cell.length_c   1.000
_cell.angle_alpha   90.00
_cell.angle_beta   90.00
_cell.angle_gamma   90.00
#
_symmetry.space_group_name_H-M   'P 1'
#
loop_
_entity.id
_entity.type
_entity.pdbx_description
1 polymer ?
#
loop_
_entity_poly.entity_id
_entity_poly.type
_entity_poly.pdbx_seq_one_letter_code
_entity_poly.pdbx_strand_id
1 'polypeptide(L)' 'MKVLITGISGMVGSHLAEYILADHPEVDLHGLIRWRTPLDHLLAIKDRIALHYG' A
#
# COMPACT_ATOMS: atom_id res chain seq x y z
N MET A 1 13.76 0.53 -6.22
CA MET A 1 13.03 -0.62 -6.81
C MET A 1 11.54 -0.32 -6.77
N LYS A 2 10.73 -0.79 -7.73
CA LYS A 2 9.28 -0.53 -7.73
C LYS A 2 8.49 -1.78 -7.36
N VAL A 3 7.50 -1.66 -6.48
CA VAL A 3 6.64 -2.76 -6.04
C VAL A 3 5.18 -2.34 -6.17
N LEU A 4 4.35 -3.24 -6.71
CA LEU A 4 2.89 -3.07 -6.77
C LEU A 4 2.21 -4.14 -5.90
N ILE A 5 1.43 -3.70 -4.92
CA ILE A 5 0.58 -4.58 -4.12
C ILE A 5 -0.85 -4.51 -4.65
N THR A 6 -1.36 -5.63 -5.14
CA THR A 6 -2.80 -5.77 -5.43
C THR A 6 -3.52 -6.20 -4.15
N GLY A 7 -4.67 -5.58 -3.85
CA GLY A 7 -5.35 -5.80 -2.57
C GLY A 7 -4.65 -5.12 -1.39
N ILE A 8 -3.92 -4.02 -1.64
CA ILE A 8 -3.14 -3.28 -0.63
C ILE A 8 -3.97 -2.83 0.58
N SER A 9 -5.25 -2.53 0.40
CA SER A 9 -6.15 -2.12 1.49
C SER A 9 -6.58 -3.27 2.42
N GLY A 10 -6.38 -4.52 2.00
CA GLY A 10 -6.71 -5.69 2.81
C GLY A 10 -5.81 -5.82 4.03
N MET A 11 -6.21 -6.67 4.98
CA MET A 11 -5.43 -6.90 6.21
C MET A 11 -3.98 -7.30 5.89
N VAL A 12 -3.77 -8.28 5.02
CA VAL A 12 -2.41 -8.73 4.67
C VAL A 12 -1.66 -7.71 3.81
N GLY A 13 -2.34 -7.10 2.83
CA GLY A 13 -1.72 -6.13 1.93
C GLY A 13 -1.19 -4.89 2.63
N SER A 14 -1.93 -4.40 3.63
CA SER A 14 -1.55 -3.23 4.43
C SER A 14 -0.36 -3.53 5.33
N HIS A 15 -0.34 -4.68 6.01
CA HIS A 15 0.80 -5.09 6.84
C HIS A 15 2.05 -5.34 6.01
N LEU A 16 1.90 -5.92 4.80
CA LEU A 16 3.02 -6.05 3.87
C LEU A 16 3.55 -4.68 3.43
N ALA A 17 2.65 -3.72 3.18
CA ALA A 17 3.05 -2.36 2.85
C ALA A 17 3.81 -1.68 4.00
N GLU A 18 3.33 -1.82 5.24
CA GLU A 18 4.02 -1.32 6.44
C GLU A 18 5.42 -1.93 6.59
N TYR A 19 5.54 -3.26 6.45
CA TYR A 19 6.82 -3.96 6.50
C TYR A 19 7.80 -3.44 5.44
N ILE A 20 7.36 -3.33 4.17
CA ILE A 20 8.22 -2.82 3.10
C ILE A 20 8.67 -1.39 3.39
N LEU A 21 7.78 -0.53 3.87
CA LEU A 21 8.11 0.86 4.18
C LEU A 21 9.05 1.01 5.38
N ALA A 22 9.08 0.04 6.29
CA ALA A 22 9.95 0.02 7.46
C ALA A 22 11.34 -0.53 7.13
N ASP A 23 11.39 -1.67 6.45
CA ASP A 23 12.62 -2.44 6.23
C ASP A 23 13.30 -2.15 4.88
N HIS A 24 12.57 -1.59 3.92
CA HIS A 24 13.04 -1.28 2.56
C HIS A 24 12.65 0.15 2.13
N PRO A 25 13.11 1.20 2.83
CA PRO A 25 12.70 2.58 2.61
C PRO A 25 13.04 3.12 1.21
N GLU A 26 13.94 2.47 0.48
CA GLU A 26 14.30 2.77 -0.92
C GLU A 26 13.30 2.23 -1.96
N VAL A 27 12.28 1.49 -1.52
CA VAL A 27 11.22 0.98 -2.39
C VAL A 27 10.20 2.06 -2.69
N ASP A 28 9.95 2.26 -3.98
CA ASP A 28 8.84 3.06 -4.50
C ASP A 28 7.59 2.16 -4.52
N LEU A 29 6.75 2.32 -3.48
CA LEU A 29 5.65 1.42 -3.20
C LEU A 29 4.33 1.93 -3.81
N HIS A 30 3.73 1.08 -4.62
CA HIS A 30 2.45 1.31 -5.28
C HIS A 30 1.38 0.34 -4.80
N GLY A 31 0.15 0.82 -4.75
CA GLY A 31 -1.01 0.03 -4.37
C GLY A 31 -2.15 0.14 -5.37
N LEU A 32 -2.80 -0.99 -5.69
CA LEU A 32 -4.00 -1.00 -6.53
C LEU A 32 -5.26 -1.06 -5.65
N ILE A 33 -6.17 -0.11 -5.86
CA ILE A 33 -7.47 -0.01 -5.18
C ILE A 33 -8.62 0.01 -6.18
N ARG A 34 -9.82 -0.39 -5.74
CA ARG A 34 -11.06 -0.35 -6.55
C ARG A 34 -12.01 0.72 -6.03
N TRP A 35 -13.08 0.97 -6.79
CA TRP A 35 -14.17 1.84 -6.35
C TRP A 35 -14.71 1.40 -4.98
N ARG A 36 -14.82 2.35 -4.05
CA ARG A 36 -15.29 2.15 -2.66
C ARG A 36 -14.46 1.16 -1.82
N THR A 37 -13.21 0.89 -2.19
CA THR A 37 -12.30 0.16 -1.32
C THR A 37 -12.08 0.94 -0.01
N PRO A 38 -12.33 0.33 1.17
CA PRO A 38 -12.02 0.96 2.45
C PRO A 38 -10.51 1.14 2.60
N LEU A 39 -10.07 2.27 3.16
CA LEU A 39 -8.65 2.64 3.28
C LEU A 39 -8.19 2.71 4.75
N ASP A 40 -9.02 2.26 5.69
CA ASP A 40 -8.78 2.37 7.12
C ASP A 40 -7.43 1.76 7.54
N HIS A 41 -7.07 0.61 6.96
CA HIS A 41 -5.78 -0.04 7.23
C HIS A 41 -4.57 0.69 6.65
N LEU A 42 -4.76 1.68 5.77
CA LEU A 42 -3.66 2.42 5.14
C LEU A 42 -3.46 3.79 5.78
N LEU A 43 -4.28 4.20 6.75
CA LEU A 43 -4.24 5.55 7.31
C LEU A 43 -2.84 5.95 7.81
N ALA A 44 -2.10 5.03 8.42
CA ALA A 44 -0.76 5.28 8.96
C ALA A 44 0.33 5.45 7.86
N ILE A 45 0.11 4.88 6.67
CA ILE A 45 1.11 4.81 5.60
C ILE A 45 0.68 5.49 4.30
N LYS A 46 -0.53 6.05 4.25
CA LYS A 46 -1.15 6.57 3.02
C LYS A 46 -0.29 7.62 2.33
N ASP A 47 0.39 8.46 3.10
CA ASP A 47 1.23 9.55 2.57
C ASP A 47 2.58 9.06 2.04
N ARG A 48 2.90 7.77 2.24
CA ARG A 48 4.14 7.13 1.80
C ARG A 48 3.95 6.15 0.64
N ILE A 49 2.73 6.00 0.13
CA ILE A 49 2.41 5.06 -0.95
C ILE A 49 1.66 5.77 -2.08
N ALA A 50 1.90 5.34 -3.31
CA ALA A 50 1.14 5.80 -4.46
C ALA A 50 -0.01 4.84 -4.77
N LEU A 51 -1.25 5.31 -4.64
CA LEU A 51 -2.46 4.52 -4.92
C LEU A 51 -2.96 4.74 -6.34
N HIS A 52 -3.25 3.64 -7.03
CA HIS A 52 -3.80 3.61 -8.38
C HIS A 52 -5.17 2.97 -8.38
N TYR A 53 -6.09 3.51 -9.18
CA TYR A 53 -7.39 2.90 -9.41
C TYR A 53 -7.29 1.84 -10.50
N GLY A 54 -7.86 0.66 -10.23
CA GLY A 54 -8.04 -0.42 -11.20
C GLY A 54 -9.48 -0.90 -11.29
#